data_AF-A0A925D0N4-F1
#
_entry.id   AF-A0A925D0N4-F1
#
_cell.length_a   1.000
_cell.length_b   1.000
_cell.length_c   1.000
_cell.angle_alpha   90.00
_cell.angle_beta   90.00
_cell.angle_gamma   90.00
#
_symmetry.space_group_name_H-M   'P 1'
#
loop_
_entity.id
_entity.type
_entity.pdbx_description
1 polymer ?
#
loop_
_entity_poly.entity_id
_entity_poly.type
_entity_poly.pdbx_seq_one_letter_code
_entity_poly.pdbx_strand_id
1 'polypeptide(L)'
;MLASVDSTNNYATAQVREGLATHGSAFMTLEQTQGRGQRGKTWLTTPGENILLTIIMRAEPMDVINPFVLSAKAALGCYDFFKDWAGPDMTRIKWPNDLYWQDRKAGGILIESISGSAGPDKSLLFDVGIGININLNILDQKVRNPVSLKQ
;
A
#
# COMPACT_ATOMS: atom_id res chain seq x y z
N MET A 1 0.53 -14.29 -6.61
CA MET A 1 0.24 -14.17 -5.16
C MET A 1 1.25 -15.02 -4.42
N LEU A 2 1.88 -14.47 -3.40
CA LEU A 2 2.90 -15.11 -2.56
C LEU A 2 2.25 -15.64 -1.27
N ALA A 3 2.80 -16.71 -0.71
CA ALA A 3 2.35 -17.21 0.59
C ALA A 3 2.82 -16.29 1.73
N SER A 4 4.11 -15.96 1.75
CA SER A 4 4.73 -15.11 2.76
C SER A 4 5.94 -14.40 2.15
N VAL A 5 6.22 -13.19 2.62
CA VAL A 5 7.37 -12.37 2.21
C VAL A 5 7.76 -11.42 3.34
N ASP A 6 8.91 -10.76 3.28
CA ASP A 6 9.28 -9.72 4.23
C ASP A 6 8.38 -8.49 4.06
N SER A 7 8.34 -7.92 2.85
CA SER A 7 7.44 -6.85 2.44
C SER A 7 7.19 -6.93 0.93
N THR A 8 5.94 -6.71 0.51
CA THR A 8 5.60 -6.64 -0.91
C THR A 8 6.31 -5.49 -1.62
N ASN A 9 6.63 -4.38 -0.93
CA ASN A 9 7.47 -3.30 -1.48
C ASN A 9 8.89 -3.79 -1.78
N ASN A 10 9.54 -4.44 -0.81
CA ASN A 10 10.89 -4.98 -0.98
C ASN A 10 10.93 -6.00 -2.13
N TYR A 11 9.95 -6.91 -2.16
CA TYR A 11 9.80 -7.88 -3.24
C TYR A 11 9.63 -7.21 -4.60
N ALA A 12 8.70 -6.25 -4.72
CA ALA A 12 8.43 -5.57 -5.97
C ALA A 12 9.66 -4.80 -6.47
N THR A 13 10.37 -4.10 -5.58
CA THR A 13 11.65 -3.44 -5.89
C THR A 13 12.71 -4.45 -6.38
N ALA A 14 12.82 -5.63 -5.76
CA ALA A 14 13.75 -6.66 -6.20
C ALA A 14 13.41 -7.16 -7.62
N GLN A 15 12.13 -7.43 -7.91
CA GLN A 15 11.68 -7.87 -9.23
C GLN A 15 11.95 -6.82 -10.32
N VAL A 16 11.81 -5.52 -10.01
CA VAL A 16 12.17 -4.45 -10.94
C VAL A 16 13.68 -4.45 -11.21
N ARG A 17 14.51 -4.61 -10.17
CA ARG A 17 15.97 -4.64 -10.30
C ARG A 17 16.49 -5.85 -11.09
N GLU A 18 15.77 -6.97 -11.03
CA GLU A 18 16.04 -8.17 -11.83
C GLU A 18 15.51 -8.07 -13.28
N GLY A 19 14.82 -6.98 -13.63
CA GLY A 19 14.20 -6.80 -14.94
C GLY A 19 12.95 -7.66 -15.17
N LEU A 20 12.38 -8.23 -14.10
CA LEU A 20 11.22 -9.12 -14.12
C LEU A 20 9.88 -8.38 -13.92
N ALA A 21 9.93 -7.12 -13.45
CA ALA A 21 8.76 -6.29 -13.23
C ALA A 21 8.90 -4.92 -13.90
N THR A 22 7.77 -4.37 -14.33
CA THR A 22 7.69 -3.06 -14.98
C THR A 22 6.44 -2.33 -14.50
N HIS A 23 6.16 -1.16 -15.07
CA HIS A 23 4.93 -0.44 -14.77
C HIS A 23 3.68 -1.34 -14.92
N GLY A 24 2.80 -1.30 -13.93
CA GLY A 24 1.57 -2.09 -13.87
C GLY A 24 1.76 -3.49 -13.27
N SER A 25 3.00 -3.95 -13.05
CA SER A 25 3.23 -5.19 -12.30
C SER A 25 2.73 -5.05 -10.86
N ALA A 26 2.07 -6.10 -10.37
CA ALA A 26 1.44 -6.12 -9.05
C ALA A 26 1.80 -7.39 -8.29
N PHE A 27 2.07 -7.25 -7.00
CA PHE A 27 2.47 -8.34 -6.11
C PHE A 27 1.63 -8.33 -4.85
N MET A 28 1.06 -9.47 -4.51
CA MET A 28 0.25 -9.66 -3.32
C MET A 28 0.77 -10.82 -2.49
N THR A 29 0.62 -10.75 -1.18
CA THR A 29 0.98 -11.82 -0.24
C THR A 29 -0.13 -12.06 0.78
N LEU A 30 -0.19 -13.27 1.34
CA LEU A 30 -1.04 -13.53 2.50
C LEU A 30 -0.38 -13.04 3.80
N GLU A 31 0.94 -13.02 3.86
CA GLU A 31 1.70 -12.61 5.05
C GLU A 31 2.88 -11.69 4.69
N GLN A 32 3.07 -10.63 5.49
CA GLN A 32 4.33 -9.88 5.56
C GLN A 32 4.97 -10.06 6.93
N THR A 33 6.17 -10.64 6.96
CA THR A 33 6.91 -10.87 8.20
C THR A 33 7.64 -9.61 8.70
N GLN A 34 7.93 -8.66 7.82
CA GLN A 34 8.59 -7.39 8.12
C GLN A 34 7.87 -6.24 7.39
N GLY A 35 6.55 -6.20 7.51
CA GLY A 35 5.72 -5.19 6.86
C GLY A 35 6.16 -3.76 7.20
N ARG A 36 6.16 -2.88 6.21
CA ARG A 36 6.71 -1.52 6.33
C ARG A 36 5.61 -0.46 6.28
N GLY A 37 5.82 0.61 7.03
CA GLY A 37 5.02 1.82 7.02
C GLY A 37 5.91 3.06 6.99
N GLN A 38 5.27 4.23 6.83
CA GLN A 38 6.02 5.49 6.76
C GLN A 38 6.82 5.77 8.04
N ARG A 39 7.93 6.51 7.89
CA ARG A 39 8.79 6.98 8.99
C ARG A 39 9.31 5.83 9.87
N GLY A 40 9.66 4.69 9.24
CA GLY A 40 10.23 3.53 9.91
C GLY A 40 9.25 2.73 10.78
N LYS A 41 7.95 2.99 10.68
CA LYS A 41 6.93 2.19 11.37
C LYS A 41 6.80 0.81 10.73
N THR A 42 6.43 -0.19 11.53
CA THR A 42 6.08 -1.53 11.05
C THR A 42 4.59 -1.60 10.73
N TRP A 43 4.26 -2.22 9.60
CA TRP A 43 2.89 -2.60 9.27
C TRP A 43 2.63 -4.01 9.80
N LEU A 44 1.81 -4.12 10.83
CA LEU A 44 1.48 -5.38 11.49
C LEU A 44 0.23 -6.00 10.85
N THR A 45 0.27 -7.31 10.64
CA THR A 45 -0.80 -8.08 9.99
C THR A 45 -0.80 -9.50 10.52
N THR A 46 -1.97 -10.10 10.61
CA THR A 46 -2.11 -11.56 10.71
C THR A 46 -2.18 -12.13 9.28
N PRO A 47 -1.65 -13.32 9.01
CA PRO A 47 -1.76 -13.94 7.69
C PRO A 47 -3.20 -14.01 7.19
N GLY A 48 -3.45 -13.53 5.96
CA GLY A 48 -4.75 -13.60 5.28
C GLY A 48 -5.82 -12.62 5.77
N GLU A 49 -5.52 -11.78 6.76
CA GLU A 49 -6.52 -10.85 7.31
C GLU A 49 -6.60 -9.49 6.58
N ASN A 50 -5.57 -9.15 5.81
CA ASN A 50 -5.41 -7.85 5.20
C ASN A 50 -5.14 -7.98 3.71
N ILE A 51 -5.58 -6.99 2.92
CA ILE A 51 -5.04 -6.82 1.57
C ILE A 51 -3.64 -6.26 1.72
N LEU A 52 -2.65 -7.00 1.24
CA LEU A 52 -1.24 -6.63 1.22
C LEU A 52 -0.78 -6.68 -0.24
N LEU A 53 -0.70 -5.51 -0.87
CA LEU A 53 -0.50 -5.36 -2.31
C LEU A 53 0.56 -4.30 -2.58
N THR A 54 1.45 -4.55 -3.52
CA THR A 54 2.31 -3.50 -4.09
C THR A 54 2.14 -3.45 -5.60
N ILE A 55 1.99 -2.25 -6.16
CA ILE A 55 1.92 -2.00 -7.60
C ILE A 55 3.14 -1.17 -8.01
N ILE A 56 3.80 -1.55 -9.11
CA ILE A 56 4.88 -0.76 -9.70
C ILE A 56 4.28 0.33 -10.60
N MET A 57 4.56 1.58 -10.28
CA MET A 57 4.07 2.74 -11.01
C MET A 57 5.22 3.49 -11.67
N ARG A 58 5.05 3.81 -12.95
CA ARG A 58 5.92 4.77 -13.62
C ARG A 58 5.57 6.18 -13.15
N ALA A 59 6.59 6.96 -12.82
CA ALA A 59 6.44 8.36 -12.50
C ALA A 59 5.93 9.14 -13.72
N GLU A 60 4.83 9.87 -13.57
CA GLU A 60 4.49 10.95 -14.49
C GLU A 60 5.28 12.21 -14.12
N PRO A 61 5.43 13.18 -15.05
CA PRO A 61 6.13 14.43 -14.76
C PRO A 61 5.64 15.14 -13.48
N MET A 62 4.32 15.11 -13.24
CA MET A 62 3.72 15.71 -12.04
C MET A 62 4.04 14.95 -10.75
N ASP A 63 4.25 13.64 -10.81
CA ASP A 63 4.59 12.84 -9.63
C ASP A 63 6.02 13.17 -9.15
N VAL A 64 6.91 13.54 -10.08
CA VAL A 64 8.28 13.99 -9.79
C VAL A 64 8.30 15.40 -9.21
N ILE A 65 7.49 16.31 -9.77
CA ILE A 65 7.38 17.71 -9.31
C ILE A 65 6.70 17.77 -7.94
N ASN A 66 5.69 16.92 -7.72
CA ASN A 66 4.93 16.89 -6.48
C ASN A 66 4.62 15.43 -6.06
N PRO A 67 5.44 14.84 -5.16
CA PRO A 67 5.24 13.49 -4.67
C PRO A 67 3.88 13.24 -3.99
N PHE A 68 3.20 14.32 -3.54
CA PHE A 68 1.84 14.21 -3.00
C PHE A 68 0.85 13.67 -4.04
N VAL A 69 1.02 13.99 -5.33
CA VAL A 69 0.07 13.62 -6.39
C VAL A 69 -0.06 12.10 -6.51
N LEU A 70 1.06 11.37 -6.49
CA LEU A 70 1.03 9.90 -6.56
C LEU A 70 0.40 9.28 -5.31
N SER A 71 0.72 9.81 -4.12
CA SER A 71 0.05 9.41 -2.87
C SER A 71 -1.45 9.66 -2.93
N ALA A 72 -1.86 10.78 -3.52
CA ALA A 72 -3.27 11.12 -3.62
C ALA A 72 -4.03 10.24 -4.61
N LYS A 73 -3.44 9.93 -5.77
CA LYS A 73 -3.98 8.97 -6.73
C LYS A 73 -4.20 7.60 -6.07
N ALA A 74 -3.20 7.09 -5.35
CA ALA A 74 -3.29 5.81 -4.65
C ALA A 74 -4.36 5.84 -3.53
N ALA A 75 -4.43 6.92 -2.75
CA ALA A 75 -5.41 7.08 -1.68
C ALA A 75 -6.83 7.15 -2.21
N LEU A 76 -7.06 7.86 -3.32
CA LEU A 76 -8.35 7.92 -4.00
C LEU A 76 -8.77 6.54 -4.54
N GLY A 77 -7.85 5.78 -5.15
CA GLY A 77 -8.14 4.41 -5.58
C GLY A 77 -8.54 3.49 -4.42
N CYS A 78 -7.85 3.59 -3.28
CA CYS A 78 -8.22 2.83 -2.07
C CYS A 78 -9.56 3.28 -1.48
N TYR A 79 -9.84 4.58 -1.49
CA TYR A 79 -11.12 5.14 -1.06
C TYR A 79 -12.27 4.63 -1.94
N ASP A 80 -12.10 4.68 -3.27
CA ASP A 80 -13.12 4.24 -4.22
C ASP A 80 -13.43 2.75 -4.08
N PHE A 81 -12.43 1.91 -3.83
CA PHE A 81 -12.65 0.51 -3.51
C PHE A 81 -13.38 0.32 -2.16
N PHE A 82 -12.90 0.98 -1.11
CA PHE A 82 -13.34 0.67 0.25
C PHE A 82 -14.72 1.24 0.59
N LYS A 83 -15.06 2.40 0.02
CA LYS A 83 -16.35 3.07 0.28
C LYS A 83 -17.55 2.21 -0.13
N ASP A 84 -17.39 1.35 -1.13
CA ASP A 84 -18.46 0.48 -1.62
C ASP A 84 -18.86 -0.59 -0.59
N TRP A 85 -17.96 -0.91 0.35
CA TRP A 85 -18.18 -1.87 1.42
C TRP A 85 -18.45 -1.20 2.78
N ALA A 86 -17.73 -0.11 3.08
CA ALA A 86 -17.79 0.59 4.36
C ALA A 86 -18.80 1.75 4.42
N GLY A 87 -19.37 2.12 3.27
CA GLY A 87 -20.24 3.28 3.10
C GLY A 87 -19.45 4.57 2.80
N PRO A 88 -19.91 5.39 1.82
CA PRO A 88 -19.22 6.61 1.43
C PRO A 88 -19.23 7.69 2.53
N ASP A 89 -20.29 7.76 3.34
CA ASP A 89 -20.41 8.76 4.42
C ASP A 89 -19.51 8.46 5.63
N MET A 90 -18.98 7.24 5.70
CA MET A 90 -18.13 6.80 6.80
C MET A 90 -16.67 6.63 6.37
N THR A 91 -16.39 6.57 5.07
CA THR A 91 -15.03 6.40 4.56
C THR A 91 -14.36 7.76 4.37
N ARG A 92 -13.12 7.92 4.83
CA ARG A 92 -12.37 9.19 4.71
C ARG A 92 -10.92 8.92 4.33
N ILE A 93 -10.32 9.86 3.62
CA ILE A 93 -8.87 9.90 3.44
C ILE A 93 -8.30 10.86 4.47
N LYS A 94 -7.42 10.36 5.34
CA LYS A 94 -6.54 11.22 6.12
C LYS A 94 -5.27 11.41 5.32
N TRP A 95 -5.19 12.58 4.67
CA TRP A 95 -4.09 12.90 3.78
C TRP A 95 -2.72 12.77 4.47
N PRO A 96 -1.69 12.33 3.73
CA PRO A 96 -1.72 12.02 2.29
C PRO A 96 -2.03 10.56 1.92
N ASN A 97 -2.05 9.64 2.89
CA ASN A 97 -1.80 8.22 2.60
C ASN A 97 -2.57 7.23 3.49
N ASP A 98 -3.42 7.70 4.40
CA ASP A 98 -4.16 6.82 5.30
C ASP A 98 -5.65 6.77 4.92
N LEU A 99 -6.19 5.56 4.88
CA LEU A 99 -7.62 5.29 4.71
C LEU A 99 -8.26 5.13 6.09
N TYR A 100 -9.38 5.81 6.32
CA TYR A 100 -10.12 5.80 7.57
C TYR A 100 -11.56 5.34 7.36
N TRP A 101 -12.08 4.60 8.34
CA TRP A 101 -13.50 4.32 8.49
C TRP A 101 -13.95 4.91 9.83
N GLN A 102 -14.89 5.85 9.76
CA GLN A 102 -15.21 6.78 10.84
C GLN A 102 -13.93 7.52 11.31
N ASP A 103 -13.55 7.38 12.57
CA ASP A 103 -12.40 8.00 13.21
C ASP A 103 -11.19 7.06 13.36
N ARG A 104 -11.27 5.85 12.78
CA ARG A 104 -10.29 4.77 12.94
C ARG A 104 -9.58 4.41 11.64
N LYS A 105 -8.33 3.95 11.76
CA LYS A 105 -7.48 3.67 10.60
C LYS A 105 -7.83 2.31 9.99
N ALA A 106 -8.32 2.33 8.75
CA ALA A 106 -8.69 1.15 7.97
C ALA A 106 -7.57 0.66 7.05
N GLY A 107 -6.64 1.53 6.68
CA GLY A 107 -5.56 1.17 5.77
C GLY A 107 -4.48 2.24 5.67
N GLY A 108 -3.40 1.91 4.98
CA GLY A 108 -2.28 2.81 4.74
C GLY A 108 -1.58 2.50 3.43
N ILE A 109 -1.03 3.56 2.86
CA ILE A 109 -0.25 3.52 1.61
C ILE A 109 1.19 3.92 1.92
N LEU A 110 2.13 3.15 1.36
CA LEU A 110 3.57 3.41 1.41
C LEU A 110 4.11 3.46 -0.01
N ILE A 111 4.65 4.61 -0.41
CA ILE A 111 5.23 4.81 -1.73
C ILE A 111 6.72 5.07 -1.58
N GLU A 112 7.54 4.32 -2.30
CA GLU A 112 8.99 4.50 -2.31
C GLU A 112 9.52 4.53 -3.75
N SER A 113 10.51 5.38 -4.00
CA SER A 113 11.17 5.42 -5.31
C SER A 113 12.15 4.28 -5.43
N ILE A 114 12.11 3.58 -6.56
CA ILE A 114 13.02 2.48 -6.83
C ILE A 114 14.31 3.08 -7.40
N SER A 115 15.28 3.30 -6.51
CA SER A 115 16.57 3.90 -6.88
C SER A 115 17.39 2.99 -7.77
N GLY A 116 18.00 3.55 -8.82
CA GLY A 116 18.90 2.84 -9.74
C GLY A 116 18.21 2.03 -10.83
N SER A 117 16.88 1.90 -10.78
CA SER A 117 16.08 1.30 -11.86
C SER A 117 15.48 2.41 -12.71
N ALA A 118 16.22 2.77 -13.74
CA ALA A 118 15.63 3.33 -14.94
C ALA A 118 14.78 2.20 -15.54
N GLY A 119 13.49 2.42 -15.82
CA GLY A 119 12.73 1.49 -16.68
C GLY A 119 13.48 1.27 -18.01
N PRO A 120 13.02 0.37 -18.90
CA PRO A 120 13.67 0.17 -20.20
C PRO A 120 13.93 1.48 -20.98
N ASP A 121 13.14 2.52 -20.70
CA ASP A 121 13.17 3.86 -21.25
C ASP A 121 13.79 4.95 -20.34
N LYS A 122 14.47 4.55 -19.25
CA LYS A 122 14.99 5.44 -18.20
C LYS A 122 13.96 6.17 -17.35
N SER A 123 12.71 5.74 -17.36
CA SER A 123 11.69 6.30 -16.48
C SER A 123 11.94 5.97 -15.00
N LEU A 124 11.60 6.91 -14.12
CA LEU A 124 11.57 6.67 -12.67
C LEU A 124 10.39 5.75 -12.34
N LEU A 125 10.65 4.74 -11.51
CA LEU A 125 9.64 3.81 -11.01
C LEU A 125 9.44 4.00 -9.51
N PHE A 126 8.22 3.79 -9.06
CA PHE A 126 7.81 3.77 -7.67
C PHE A 126 7.17 2.42 -7.35
N ASP A 127 7.43 1.91 -6.16
CA ASP A 127 6.59 0.87 -5.57
C ASP A 127 5.47 1.56 -4.75
N VAL A 128 4.22 1.16 -5.00
CA VAL A 128 3.05 1.68 -4.32
C VAL A 128 2.45 0.55 -3.48
N GLY A 129 2.88 0.47 -2.23
CA GLY A 129 2.40 -0.48 -1.23
C GLY A 129 1.08 -0.04 -0.62
N ILE A 130 0.13 -0.96 -0.55
CA ILE A 130 -1.24 -0.80 -0.07
C ILE A 130 -1.50 -1.88 0.98
N GLY A 131 -1.81 -1.44 2.19
CA GLY A 131 -2.29 -2.28 3.29
C GLY A 131 -3.71 -1.87 3.67
N ILE A 132 -4.69 -2.75 3.52
CA ILE A 132 -6.10 -2.49 3.93
C ILE A 132 -6.60 -3.60 4.84
N ASN A 133 -7.18 -3.21 5.96
CA ASN A 133 -7.73 -4.11 6.97
C ASN A 133 -9.11 -4.61 6.55
N ILE A 134 -9.21 -5.89 6.21
CA ILE A 134 -10.49 -6.53 5.83
C ILE A 134 -11.03 -7.36 6.98
N ASN A 135 -10.26 -8.34 7.45
CA ASN A 135 -10.64 -9.31 8.47
C ASN A 135 -9.86 -9.18 9.77
N LEU A 136 -9.10 -8.08 9.93
CA LEU A 136 -8.20 -7.86 11.06
C LEU A 136 -8.91 -8.03 12.40
N ASN A 137 -8.42 -8.96 13.22
CA ASN A 137 -8.84 -8.99 14.62
C ASN A 137 -8.14 -7.88 15.41
N ILE A 138 -8.86 -6.79 15.65
CA ILE A 138 -8.33 -5.59 16.32
C ILE A 138 -7.85 -5.86 17.75
N LEU A 139 -8.35 -6.91 18.41
CA LEU A 139 -7.96 -7.27 19.78
C LEU A 139 -6.56 -7.86 19.86
N ASP A 140 -6.05 -8.42 18.76
CA ASP A 140 -4.77 -9.12 18.71
C ASP A 140 -3.61 -8.17 18.33
N GLN A 141 -3.90 -6.90 18.05
CA GLN A 141 -2.98 -5.96 17.43
C GLN A 141 -2.63 -4.79 18.36
N LYS A 142 -1.34 -4.57 18.64
CA LYS A 142 -0.83 -3.38 19.33
C LYS A 142 -0.74 -2.16 18.40
N VAL A 143 -1.79 -1.90 17.64
CA VAL A 143 -1.87 -0.78 16.70
C VAL A 143 -2.78 0.30 17.27
N ARG A 144 -2.43 1.58 17.05
CA ARG A 144 -3.25 2.69 17.53
C ARG A 144 -4.51 2.81 16.66
N ASN A 145 -5.66 2.50 17.25
CA ASN A 145 -7.00 2.73 16.70
C ASN A 145 -7.28 2.09 15.30
N PRO A 146 -7.03 0.78 15.11
CA PRO A 146 -7.34 0.10 13.87
C PRO A 146 -8.85 -0.19 13.73
N VAL A 147 -9.32 -0.31 12.49
CA VAL A 147 -10.65 -0.82 12.13
C VAL A 147 -10.54 -1.70 10.89
N SER A 148 -11.48 -2.62 10.71
CA SER A 148 -11.57 -3.55 9.57
C SER A 148 -13.02 -3.77 9.16
N LEU A 149 -13.26 -4.18 7.92
CA LEU A 149 -14.62 -4.45 7.40
C LEU A 149 -15.38 -5.57 8.13
N LYS A 150 -14.70 -6.44 8.89
CA LYS A 150 -15.32 -7.52 9.69
C LYS A 150 -16.18 -7.06 10.88
N GLN A 151 -16.17 -5.76 11.23
CA GLN A 151 -16.83 -5.24 12.43
C GLN A 151 -18.35 -5.14 12.33
#